data_AF-A0A068NU15-F1
#
_entry.id   AF-A0A068NU15-F1
#
_cell.length_a   1.000
_cell.length_b   1.000
_cell.length_c   1.000
_cell.angle_alpha   90.00
_cell.angle_beta   90.00
_cell.angle_gamma   90.00
#
_symmetry.space_group_name_H-M   'P 1'
#
loop_
_entity.id
_entity.type
_entity.pdbx_description
1 polymer ?
#
loop_
_entity_poly.entity_id
_entity_poly.type
_entity_poly.pdbx_seq_one_letter_code
_entity_poly.pdbx_strand_id
1 'polypeptide(L)'
;MFSMGTLGFVAAWTLAWLIAALIPGLPRTPRARGFAWLFPAAGIALLIVFRSEPAGLRLLASSLLFLYLMKGAVTLQSPPVRLRLLDHLLFVTIWPGMDAESFAQRAPAPNGTGARFGRGLTLMLFGIAVAGATAIFLPWIPPMAVGWLGIAGILLTVHFGASEVMTSALWMLGRPVRPLFDRPYASRTLSEFWTRRWNLAFVEMDRRLFLPALVGRIGLRRAIFAVFLISGLLHEMAISYSVGAGWGGPMLYFAIQCLGLGLERRWRVRSKLWTLAWIFVPLPLLFHTPFRNQLIVPLFVWLHHQITSQPLTWYVGALLWSLGAMQLCVLLASSQVPKKLNWSEELPRLSPFNRKLMWTYGIFIVTTIVSFAILTLVLHDSFLRGETAAIGLASFMCGFWALRLVFDAFYFRSEDWPAGEEFKVGHALLNALFAYLVLGYGAVAAYGWLARR
;
A
#
# COMPACT_ATOMS: atom_id res chain seq x y z
N MET A 1 -25.78 3.02 -8.59
CA MET A 1 -25.79 4.46 -8.27
C MET A 1 -25.03 4.68 -6.97
N PHE A 2 -24.12 5.66 -6.90
CA PHE A 2 -23.46 6.01 -5.64
C PHE A 2 -24.45 6.70 -4.70
N SER A 3 -24.34 6.45 -3.39
CA SER A 3 -25.14 7.16 -2.39
C SER A 3 -24.74 8.65 -2.35
N MET A 4 -25.66 9.54 -1.94
CA MET A 4 -25.33 10.96 -1.73
C MET A 4 -24.17 11.14 -0.75
N GLY A 5 -24.09 10.31 0.29
CA GLY A 5 -22.97 10.29 1.24
C GLY A 5 -21.62 9.94 0.60
N THR A 6 -21.61 8.95 -0.31
CA THR A 6 -20.41 8.60 -1.08
C THR A 6 -19.96 9.73 -1.98
N LEU A 7 -20.89 10.39 -2.68
CA LEU A 7 -20.57 11.56 -3.52
C LEU A 7 -20.05 12.73 -2.70
N GLY A 8 -20.67 13.00 -1.54
CA GLY A 8 -20.22 14.01 -0.58
C GLY A 8 -18.80 13.73 -0.06
N PHE A 9 -18.50 12.47 0.26
CA PHE A 9 -17.14 12.05 0.63
C PHE A 9 -16.13 12.31 -0.50
N VAL A 10 -16.44 11.88 -1.73
CA VAL A 10 -15.55 12.07 -2.87
C VAL A 10 -15.29 13.56 -3.13
N ALA A 11 -16.31 14.41 -3.03
CA ALA A 11 -16.17 15.85 -3.18
C ALA A 11 -15.27 16.45 -2.08
N ALA A 12 -15.53 16.11 -0.81
CA ALA A 12 -14.73 16.58 0.32
C ALA A 12 -13.27 16.12 0.24
N TRP A 13 -13.05 14.85 -0.12
CA TRP A 13 -11.72 14.29 -0.31
C TRP A 13 -10.97 14.97 -1.47
N THR A 14 -11.64 15.16 -2.62
CA THR A 14 -11.06 15.87 -3.76
C THR A 14 -10.65 17.30 -3.40
N LEU A 15 -11.50 18.02 -2.65
CA LEU A 15 -11.18 19.35 -2.17
C LEU A 15 -9.97 19.35 -1.22
N ALA A 16 -9.94 18.44 -0.24
CA ALA A 16 -8.81 18.32 0.67
C ALA A 16 -7.50 17.96 -0.05
N TRP A 17 -7.58 17.08 -1.05
CA TRP A 17 -6.46 16.75 -1.93
C TRP A 17 -5.97 17.96 -2.72
N LEU A 18 -6.88 18.72 -3.34
CA LEU A 18 -6.54 19.96 -4.07
C LEU A 18 -5.88 20.99 -3.16
N ILE A 19 -6.42 21.19 -1.95
CA ILE A 19 -5.82 22.11 -0.98
C ILE A 19 -4.42 21.63 -0.58
N ALA A 20 -4.26 20.35 -0.24
CA ALA A 20 -2.96 19.77 0.06
C ALA A 20 -1.96 19.89 -1.10
N ALA A 21 -2.44 19.84 -2.35
CA ALA A 21 -1.63 20.03 -3.55
C ALA A 21 -1.20 21.49 -3.77
N LEU A 22 -1.96 22.49 -3.33
CA LEU A 22 -1.57 23.90 -3.52
C LEU A 22 -0.58 24.39 -2.45
N ILE A 23 -0.61 23.78 -1.27
CA ILE A 23 0.14 24.23 -0.08
C ILE A 23 1.67 24.25 -0.23
N PRO A 24 2.35 23.26 -0.84
CA PRO A 24 3.81 23.26 -0.92
C PRO A 24 4.41 24.52 -1.55
N GLY A 25 3.69 25.13 -2.50
CA GLY A 25 4.11 26.35 -3.20
C GLY A 25 3.75 27.67 -2.48
N LEU A 26 3.02 27.64 -1.37
CA LEU A 26 2.60 28.86 -0.66
C LEU A 26 3.74 29.46 0.18
N PRO A 27 3.83 30.81 0.27
CA PRO A 27 4.82 31.49 1.11
C PRO A 27 4.55 31.26 2.61
N ARG A 28 5.63 31.12 3.40
CA ARG A 28 5.54 30.75 4.83
C ARG A 28 5.49 31.95 5.76
N THR A 29 4.52 32.82 5.53
CA THR A 29 4.27 33.99 6.38
C THR A 29 3.75 33.53 7.76
N PRO A 30 3.91 34.35 8.83
CA PRO A 30 3.34 34.06 10.14
C PRO A 30 1.82 33.79 10.09
N ARG A 31 1.11 34.52 9.22
CA ARG A 31 -0.33 34.28 8.96
C ARG A 31 -0.59 32.90 8.36
N ALA A 32 0.19 32.47 7.37
CA ALA A 32 0.06 31.15 6.78
C ALA A 32 0.33 30.02 7.80
N ARG A 33 1.30 30.21 8.71
CA ARG A 33 1.56 29.28 9.81
C ARG A 33 0.44 29.25 10.85
N GLY A 34 -0.23 30.38 11.09
CA GLY A 34 -1.46 30.43 11.89
C GLY A 34 -2.62 29.68 11.23
N PHE A 35 -2.80 29.89 9.91
CA PHE A 35 -3.83 29.22 9.11
C PHE A 35 -3.70 27.69 9.09
N ALA A 36 -2.50 27.15 9.29
CA ALA A 36 -2.26 25.71 9.41
C ALA A 36 -3.12 25.03 10.49
N TRP A 37 -3.52 25.76 11.55
CA TRP A 37 -4.35 25.22 12.63
C TRP A 37 -5.84 25.13 12.29
N LEU A 38 -6.30 25.78 11.20
CA LEU A 38 -7.66 25.62 10.70
C LEU A 38 -7.88 24.24 10.07
N PHE A 39 -6.83 23.57 9.59
CA PHE A 39 -6.93 22.25 8.97
C PHE A 39 -7.36 21.16 9.96
N PRO A 40 -6.69 20.97 11.12
CA PRO A 40 -7.20 20.06 12.15
C PRO A 40 -8.62 20.41 12.61
N ALA A 41 -8.93 21.70 12.79
CA ALA A 41 -10.25 22.16 13.21
C ALA A 41 -11.34 21.83 12.17
N ALA A 42 -11.04 22.07 10.88
CA ALA A 42 -11.91 21.67 9.77
C ALA A 42 -12.09 20.15 9.72
N GLY A 43 -11.03 19.38 9.96
CA GLY A 43 -11.11 17.93 10.04
C GLY A 43 -12.07 17.44 11.13
N ILE A 44 -12.04 18.07 12.31
CA ILE A 44 -12.98 17.79 13.41
C ILE A 44 -14.41 18.21 13.02
N ALA A 45 -14.59 19.39 12.43
CA ALA A 45 -15.91 19.85 11.99
C ALA A 45 -16.53 18.93 10.93
N LEU A 46 -15.71 18.37 10.04
CA LEU A 46 -16.18 17.42 9.02
C LEU A 46 -16.68 16.11 9.63
N LEU A 47 -16.24 15.71 10.83
CA LEU A 47 -16.85 14.56 11.53
C LEU A 47 -18.34 14.80 11.85
N ILE A 48 -18.76 16.06 12.03
CA ILE A 48 -20.19 16.36 12.24
C ILE A 48 -20.97 16.09 10.94
N VAL A 49 -20.38 16.42 9.79
CA VAL A 49 -20.99 16.23 8.46
C VAL A 49 -21.20 14.74 8.17
N PHE A 50 -20.20 13.91 8.45
CA PHE A 50 -20.26 12.46 8.16
C PHE A 50 -20.89 11.63 9.28
N ARG A 51 -21.45 12.24 10.34
CA ARG A 51 -21.89 11.52 11.55
C ARG A 51 -22.98 10.47 11.30
N SER A 52 -23.84 10.71 10.31
CA SER A 52 -24.96 9.84 9.95
C SER A 52 -24.61 8.80 8.89
N GLU A 53 -23.37 8.81 8.40
CA GLU A 53 -22.95 7.90 7.34
C GLU A 53 -22.58 6.50 7.87
N PRO A 54 -22.60 5.47 7.01
CA PRO A 54 -22.13 4.13 7.36
C PRO A 54 -20.72 4.13 7.95
N ALA A 55 -20.44 3.14 8.80
CA ALA A 55 -19.19 3.08 9.57
C ALA A 55 -17.92 3.15 8.70
N GLY A 56 -17.96 2.53 7.51
CA GLY A 56 -16.86 2.61 6.53
C GLY A 56 -16.60 4.04 6.04
N LEU A 57 -17.64 4.80 5.69
CA LEU A 57 -17.48 6.20 5.28
C LEU A 57 -17.02 7.08 6.43
N ARG A 58 -17.52 6.85 7.66
CA ARG A 58 -17.02 7.54 8.86
C ARG A 58 -15.54 7.27 9.11
N LEU A 59 -15.07 6.03 8.94
CA LEU A 59 -13.65 5.70 9.02
C LEU A 59 -12.84 6.42 7.94
N LEU A 60 -13.29 6.40 6.68
CA LEU A 60 -12.58 7.07 5.58
C LEU A 60 -12.50 8.59 5.77
N ALA A 61 -13.57 9.22 6.27
CA ALA A 61 -13.58 10.65 6.59
C ALA A 61 -12.65 11.00 7.77
N SER A 62 -12.66 10.20 8.84
CA SER A 62 -11.82 10.46 10.03
C SER A 62 -10.35 10.08 9.85
N SER A 63 -10.02 9.20 8.90
CA SER A 63 -8.64 8.76 8.64
C SER A 63 -8.06 9.39 7.37
N LEU A 64 -8.59 9.06 6.19
CA LEU A 64 -8.02 9.47 4.90
C LEU A 64 -8.17 10.97 4.68
N LEU A 65 -9.38 11.52 4.81
CA LEU A 65 -9.62 12.95 4.65
C LEU A 65 -8.84 13.77 5.70
N PHE A 66 -8.86 13.31 6.95
CA PHE A 66 -8.08 13.93 8.02
C PHE A 66 -6.56 13.91 7.72
N LEU A 67 -6.03 12.80 7.18
CA LEU A 67 -4.63 12.70 6.78
C LEU A 67 -4.24 13.79 5.77
N TYR A 68 -5.06 14.08 4.75
CA TYR A 68 -4.78 15.14 3.78
C TYR A 68 -4.79 16.53 4.41
N LEU A 69 -5.74 16.80 5.31
CA LEU A 69 -5.77 18.07 6.05
C LEU A 69 -4.53 18.23 6.93
N MET A 70 -4.15 17.18 7.66
CA MET A 70 -2.93 17.18 8.48
C MET A 70 -1.67 17.35 7.66
N LYS A 71 -1.60 16.72 6.48
CA LYS A 71 -0.49 16.89 5.56
C LYS A 71 -0.36 18.34 5.09
N GLY A 72 -1.47 19.00 4.80
CA GLY A 72 -1.51 20.43 4.52
C GLY A 72 -0.97 21.26 5.69
N ALA A 73 -1.46 21.00 6.91
CA ALA A 73 -1.02 21.68 8.12
C ALA A 73 0.49 21.53 8.38
N VAL A 74 1.00 20.29 8.34
CA VAL A 74 2.42 19.99 8.55
C VAL A 74 3.27 20.60 7.44
N THR A 75 2.78 20.53 6.21
CA THR A 75 3.49 21.13 5.08
C THR A 75 3.64 22.61 5.32
N LEU A 76 2.59 23.37 5.70
CA LEU A 76 2.63 24.81 6.00
C LEU A 76 3.58 25.20 7.16
N GLN A 77 3.75 24.31 8.15
CA GLN A 77 4.70 24.52 9.25
C GLN A 77 6.16 24.19 8.89
N SER A 78 6.39 23.45 7.81
CA SER A 78 7.73 23.09 7.35
C SER A 78 8.40 24.24 6.57
N PRO A 79 9.67 24.15 6.18
CA PRO A 79 10.25 25.06 5.20
C PRO A 79 9.55 24.95 3.83
N PRO A 80 9.50 26.02 3.01
CA PRO A 80 9.00 25.93 1.64
C PRO A 80 9.93 25.06 0.79
N VAL A 81 9.36 24.22 -0.07
CA VAL A 81 10.09 23.29 -0.93
C VAL A 81 9.51 23.37 -2.34
N ARG A 82 10.37 23.53 -3.35
CA ARG A 82 9.96 23.50 -4.75
C ARG A 82 10.08 22.08 -5.30
N LEU A 83 8.93 21.47 -5.62
CA LEU A 83 8.87 20.12 -6.18
C LEU A 83 8.65 20.15 -7.70
N ARG A 84 9.17 19.14 -8.40
CA ARG A 84 8.79 18.87 -9.80
C ARG A 84 7.38 18.30 -9.82
N LEU A 85 6.66 18.43 -10.94
CA LEU A 85 5.27 17.95 -11.04
C LEU A 85 5.09 16.49 -10.60
N LEU A 86 5.97 15.58 -11.06
CA LEU A 86 5.92 14.18 -10.66
C LEU A 86 6.15 13.98 -9.15
N ASP A 87 7.14 14.67 -8.58
CA ASP A 87 7.45 14.57 -7.14
C ASP A 87 6.31 15.10 -6.28
N HIS A 88 5.67 16.16 -6.76
CA HIS A 88 4.50 16.75 -6.13
C HIS A 88 3.31 15.80 -6.13
N LEU A 89 3.01 15.16 -7.27
CA LEU A 89 1.94 14.17 -7.37
C LEU A 89 2.22 12.92 -6.53
N LEU A 90 3.48 12.44 -6.52
CA LEU A 90 3.88 11.30 -5.68
C LEU A 90 3.77 11.65 -4.19
N PHE A 91 4.22 12.84 -3.79
CA PHE A 91 4.12 13.29 -2.41
C PHE A 91 2.67 13.37 -1.99
N VAL A 92 1.82 14.11 -2.70
CA VAL A 92 0.44 14.39 -2.26
C VAL A 92 -0.42 13.14 -2.35
N THR A 93 -0.40 12.41 -3.47
CA THR A 93 -1.36 11.33 -3.76
C THR A 93 -0.92 9.97 -3.24
N ILE A 94 0.32 9.57 -3.51
CA ILE A 94 0.78 8.20 -3.25
C ILE A 94 1.33 8.07 -1.83
N TRP A 95 2.13 9.04 -1.39
CA TRP A 95 2.89 8.92 -0.17
C TRP A 95 2.12 9.43 1.07
N PRO A 96 1.80 8.61 2.07
CA PRO A 96 1.09 9.06 3.27
C PRO A 96 1.98 9.80 4.27
N GLY A 97 3.30 9.82 4.07
CA GLY A 97 4.22 10.54 4.95
C GLY A 97 4.12 12.07 4.82
N MET A 98 4.60 12.77 5.84
CA MET A 98 4.42 14.22 6.02
C MET A 98 5.59 15.07 5.51
N ASP A 99 6.68 14.45 5.07
CA ASP A 99 7.91 15.16 4.70
C ASP A 99 8.01 15.40 3.19
N ALA A 100 7.69 16.63 2.78
CA ALA A 100 7.84 17.07 1.39
C ALA A 100 9.30 17.25 0.96
N GLU A 101 10.22 17.50 1.92
CA GLU A 101 11.63 17.79 1.61
C GLU A 101 12.33 16.58 0.99
N SER A 102 12.03 15.37 1.49
CA SER A 102 12.51 14.11 0.92
C SER A 102 12.22 13.96 -0.58
N PHE A 103 11.19 14.61 -1.12
CA PHE A 103 10.83 14.54 -2.54
C PHE A 103 11.60 15.52 -3.43
N ALA A 104 12.18 16.59 -2.84
CA ALA A 104 13.09 17.49 -3.54
C ALA A 104 14.51 16.93 -3.65
N GLN A 105 14.88 16.02 -2.75
CA GLN A 105 16.20 15.40 -2.70
C GLN A 105 16.31 14.25 -3.71
N ARG A 106 17.57 13.93 -4.07
CA ARG A 106 17.91 12.76 -4.87
C ARG A 106 19.05 12.00 -4.21
N ALA A 107 18.86 10.69 -4.04
CA ALA A 107 19.86 9.80 -3.46
C ALA A 107 19.78 8.43 -4.14
N PRO A 108 20.89 7.69 -4.27
CA PRO A 108 20.85 6.30 -4.72
C PRO A 108 20.04 5.45 -3.73
N ALA A 109 19.40 4.40 -4.25
CA ALA A 109 18.69 3.44 -3.42
C ALA A 109 19.67 2.77 -2.45
N PRO A 110 19.35 2.69 -1.14
CA PRO A 110 20.18 1.97 -0.19
C PRO A 110 20.40 0.50 -0.59
N ASN A 111 21.55 -0.07 -0.25
CA ASN A 111 21.81 -1.50 -0.47
C ASN A 111 20.74 -2.36 0.23
N GLY A 112 20.26 -3.41 -0.46
CA GLY A 112 19.19 -4.28 0.05
C GLY A 112 17.78 -3.71 -0.09
N THR A 113 17.59 -2.61 -0.83
CA THR A 113 16.25 -2.08 -1.17
C THR A 113 15.39 -3.12 -1.87
N GLY A 114 15.94 -3.94 -2.77
CA GLY A 114 15.22 -5.00 -3.46
C GLY A 114 14.78 -6.13 -2.54
N ALA A 115 15.62 -6.52 -1.58
CA ALA A 115 15.23 -7.49 -0.55
C ALA A 115 14.11 -6.92 0.36
N ARG A 116 14.16 -5.63 0.67
CA ARG A 116 13.08 -4.93 1.40
C ARG A 116 11.79 -4.89 0.58
N PHE A 117 11.87 -4.58 -0.71
CA PHE A 117 10.73 -4.59 -1.63
C PHE A 117 10.10 -5.99 -1.68
N GLY A 118 10.91 -7.04 -1.88
CA GLY A 118 10.44 -8.43 -1.91
C GLY A 118 9.75 -8.82 -0.61
N ARG A 119 10.33 -8.49 0.55
CA ARG A 119 9.68 -8.71 1.85
C ARG A 119 8.34 -7.98 1.97
N GLY A 120 8.29 -6.71 1.57
CA GLY A 120 7.05 -5.93 1.55
C GLY A 120 5.98 -6.59 0.68
N LEU A 121 6.35 -7.04 -0.51
CA LEU A 121 5.46 -7.75 -1.41
C LEU A 121 4.96 -9.07 -0.81
N THR A 122 5.85 -9.87 -0.22
CA THR A 122 5.48 -11.11 0.47
C THR A 122 4.52 -10.86 1.63
N LEU A 123 4.78 -9.86 2.48
CA LEU A 123 3.89 -9.49 3.59
C LEU A 123 2.53 -8.99 3.08
N MET A 124 2.53 -8.24 1.98
CA MET A 124 1.31 -7.75 1.35
C MET A 124 0.45 -8.90 0.83
N LEU A 125 1.05 -9.81 0.05
CA LEU A 125 0.37 -10.99 -0.50
C LEU A 125 -0.09 -11.95 0.61
N PHE A 126 0.73 -12.14 1.65
CA PHE A 126 0.36 -12.94 2.81
C PHE A 126 -0.82 -12.32 3.57
N GLY A 127 -0.81 -11.00 3.77
CA GLY A 127 -1.95 -10.28 4.37
C GLY A 127 -3.23 -10.41 3.55
N ILE A 128 -3.14 -10.30 2.22
CA ILE A 128 -4.26 -10.53 1.29
C ILE A 128 -4.76 -11.97 1.38
N ALA A 129 -3.85 -12.94 1.43
CA ALA A 129 -4.20 -14.35 1.58
C ALA A 129 -4.90 -14.64 2.91
N VAL A 130 -4.41 -14.07 4.03
CA VAL A 130 -5.06 -14.17 5.34
C VAL A 130 -6.45 -13.54 5.31
N ALA A 131 -6.62 -12.36 4.70
CA ALA A 131 -7.92 -11.73 4.55
C ALA A 131 -8.87 -12.56 3.66
N GLY A 132 -8.38 -13.05 2.50
CA GLY A 132 -9.15 -13.91 1.59
C GLY A 132 -9.57 -15.22 2.26
N ALA A 133 -8.67 -15.90 2.96
CA ALA A 133 -8.98 -17.10 3.73
C ALA A 133 -9.99 -16.80 4.85
N THR A 134 -9.84 -15.69 5.58
CA THR A 134 -10.81 -15.29 6.61
C THR A 134 -12.20 -15.07 6.01
N ALA A 135 -12.29 -14.48 4.81
CA ALA A 135 -13.56 -14.29 4.10
C ALA A 135 -14.14 -15.61 3.56
N ILE A 136 -13.34 -16.45 2.90
CA ILE A 136 -13.79 -17.73 2.32
C ILE A 136 -14.26 -18.68 3.43
N PHE A 137 -13.45 -18.84 4.48
CA PHE A 137 -13.70 -19.77 5.57
C PHE A 137 -14.54 -19.17 6.71
N LEU A 138 -15.16 -18.00 6.49
CA LEU A 138 -15.93 -17.26 7.50
C LEU A 138 -16.94 -18.12 8.28
N PRO A 139 -17.73 -19.03 7.67
CA PRO A 139 -18.71 -19.84 8.41
C PRO A 139 -18.09 -20.78 9.46
N TRP A 140 -16.81 -21.10 9.33
CA TRP A 140 -16.08 -22.01 10.22
C TRP A 140 -15.21 -21.29 11.26
N ILE A 141 -15.17 -19.96 11.25
CA ILE A 141 -14.33 -19.16 12.14
C ILE A 141 -15.22 -18.47 13.19
N PRO A 142 -14.91 -18.58 14.50
CA PRO A 142 -15.65 -17.86 15.53
C PRO A 142 -15.64 -16.33 15.26
N PRO A 143 -16.76 -15.59 15.45
CA PRO A 143 -16.84 -14.17 15.12
C PRO A 143 -15.75 -13.30 15.78
N MET A 144 -15.37 -13.63 17.01
CA MET A 144 -14.29 -12.94 17.72
C MET A 144 -12.92 -13.12 17.02
N ALA A 145 -12.66 -14.30 16.47
CA ALA A 145 -11.44 -14.60 15.72
C ALA A 145 -11.44 -13.89 14.36
N VAL A 146 -12.60 -13.79 13.67
CA VAL A 146 -12.74 -13.03 12.42
C VAL A 146 -12.30 -11.57 12.61
N GLY A 147 -12.71 -10.94 13.72
CA GLY A 147 -12.30 -9.56 14.03
C GLY A 147 -10.79 -9.38 14.12
N TRP A 148 -10.09 -10.29 14.80
CA TRP A 148 -8.63 -10.20 14.96
C TRP A 148 -7.84 -10.64 13.73
N LEU A 149 -8.25 -11.73 13.07
CA LEU A 149 -7.67 -12.18 11.81
C LEU A 149 -7.83 -11.12 10.72
N GLY A 150 -8.99 -10.45 10.69
CA GLY A 150 -9.27 -9.35 9.78
C GLY A 150 -8.35 -8.15 10.01
N ILE A 151 -8.18 -7.72 11.26
CA ILE A 151 -7.23 -6.65 11.62
C ILE A 151 -5.80 -7.07 11.23
N ALA A 152 -5.39 -8.29 11.53
CA ALA A 152 -4.07 -8.80 11.18
C ALA A 152 -3.84 -8.80 9.65
N GLY A 153 -4.82 -9.26 8.87
CA GLY A 153 -4.78 -9.23 7.40
C GLY A 153 -4.64 -7.81 6.85
N ILE A 154 -5.40 -6.85 7.39
CA ILE A 154 -5.34 -5.42 6.98
C ILE A 154 -3.98 -4.80 7.35
N LEU A 155 -3.46 -5.05 8.56
CA LEU A 155 -2.16 -4.53 8.98
C LEU A 155 -1.02 -5.11 8.15
N LEU A 156 -1.02 -6.43 7.91
CA LEU A 156 -0.04 -7.10 7.05
C LEU A 156 -0.08 -6.54 5.63
N THR A 157 -1.29 -6.38 5.06
CA THR A 157 -1.46 -5.88 3.69
C THR A 157 -1.01 -4.43 3.56
N VAL A 158 -1.56 -3.54 4.37
CA VAL A 158 -1.41 -2.08 4.19
C VAL A 158 -0.21 -1.54 4.96
N HIS A 159 -0.13 -1.82 6.26
CA HIS A 159 0.82 -1.14 7.15
C HIS A 159 2.22 -1.73 7.04
N PHE A 160 2.37 -3.03 6.80
CA PHE A 160 3.69 -3.66 6.69
C PHE A 160 4.05 -3.98 5.24
N GLY A 161 3.11 -4.46 4.44
CA GLY A 161 3.35 -4.84 3.05
C GLY A 161 3.46 -3.63 2.12
N ALA A 162 2.33 -2.99 1.84
CA ALA A 162 2.23 -1.87 0.91
C ALA A 162 3.15 -0.69 1.30
N SER A 163 3.30 -0.42 2.60
CA SER A 163 4.20 0.64 3.08
C SER A 163 5.68 0.37 2.74
N GLU A 164 6.15 -0.88 2.84
CA GLU A 164 7.53 -1.25 2.49
C GLU A 164 7.74 -1.29 0.98
N VAL A 165 6.75 -1.79 0.22
CA VAL A 165 6.75 -1.75 -1.25
C VAL A 165 6.88 -0.31 -1.73
N MET A 166 6.04 0.59 -1.23
CA MET A 166 6.03 2.00 -1.62
C MET A 166 7.31 2.73 -1.21
N THR A 167 7.81 2.50 0.02
CA THR A 167 9.09 3.07 0.48
C THR A 167 10.23 2.64 -0.45
N SER A 168 10.33 1.35 -0.73
CA SER A 168 11.40 0.78 -1.55
C SER A 168 11.28 1.23 -3.01
N ALA A 169 10.06 1.33 -3.55
CA ALA A 169 9.81 1.87 -4.87
C ALA A 169 10.26 3.34 -4.98
N LEU A 170 9.96 4.17 -3.98
CA LEU A 170 10.42 5.56 -3.95
C LEU A 170 11.95 5.67 -3.83
N TRP A 171 12.60 4.78 -3.09
CA TRP A 171 14.06 4.69 -3.03
C TRP A 171 14.69 4.31 -4.37
N MET A 172 14.15 3.31 -5.08
CA MET A 172 14.59 2.96 -6.44
C MET A 172 14.34 4.08 -7.44
N LEU A 173 13.28 4.85 -7.22
CA LEU A 173 12.99 6.10 -7.94
C LEU A 173 13.88 7.28 -7.52
N GLY A 174 14.81 7.10 -6.57
CA GLY A 174 15.79 8.08 -6.14
C GLY A 174 15.31 9.08 -5.09
N ARG A 175 14.17 8.86 -4.43
CA ARG A 175 13.61 9.75 -3.40
C ARG A 175 13.92 9.18 -2.00
N PRO A 176 14.78 9.81 -1.19
CA PRO A 176 15.20 9.29 0.11
C PRO A 176 14.15 9.45 1.23
N VAL A 177 12.92 9.00 0.97
CA VAL A 177 11.83 9.07 1.96
C VAL A 177 12.13 8.21 3.18
N ARG A 178 11.74 8.68 4.37
CA ARG A 178 11.80 7.85 5.58
C ARG A 178 10.76 6.71 5.48
N PRO A 179 11.10 5.46 5.86
CA PRO A 179 10.10 4.40 5.91
C PRO A 179 8.92 4.77 6.80
N LEU A 180 7.71 4.31 6.46
CA LEU A 180 6.53 4.52 7.31
C LEU A 180 6.57 3.63 8.56
N PHE A 181 7.08 2.40 8.39
CA PHE A 181 7.31 1.43 9.45
C PHE A 181 8.69 0.80 9.26
N ASP A 182 9.43 0.58 10.34
CA ASP A 182 10.74 -0.08 10.28
C ASP A 182 10.88 -1.18 11.33
N ARG A 183 10.53 -2.41 10.93
CA ARG A 183 10.62 -3.63 11.75
C ARG A 183 10.15 -3.41 13.20
N PRO A 184 8.91 -2.96 13.44
CA PRO A 184 8.42 -2.64 14.78
C PRO A 184 8.50 -3.81 15.78
N TYR A 185 8.38 -5.05 15.28
CA TYR A 185 8.56 -6.27 16.07
C TYR A 185 9.99 -6.47 16.62
N ALA A 186 10.98 -5.74 16.12
CA ALA A 186 12.37 -5.82 16.56
C ALA A 186 12.68 -4.90 17.77
N SER A 187 11.71 -4.07 18.20
CA SER A 187 11.88 -3.12 19.28
C SER A 187 12.25 -3.79 20.61
N ARG A 188 13.25 -3.25 21.30
CA ARG A 188 13.63 -3.68 22.67
C ARG A 188 13.15 -2.70 23.75
N THR A 189 12.63 -1.56 23.34
CA THR A 189 12.03 -0.54 24.21
C THR A 189 10.79 0.07 23.57
N LEU A 190 9.84 0.51 24.39
CA LEU A 190 8.67 1.30 24.00
C LEU A 190 9.10 2.61 23.34
N SER A 191 10.15 3.25 23.84
CA SER A 191 10.67 4.46 23.22
C SER A 191 11.15 4.20 21.79
N GLU A 192 11.84 3.09 21.53
CA GLU A 192 12.27 2.70 20.19
C GLU A 192 11.07 2.42 19.27
N PHE A 193 10.08 1.67 19.77
CA PHE A 193 8.86 1.35 19.03
C PHE A 193 8.13 2.62 18.58
N TRP A 194 7.76 3.50 19.51
CA TRP A 194 6.92 4.67 19.24
C TRP A 194 7.64 5.83 18.55
N THR A 195 8.97 5.88 18.54
CA THR A 195 9.71 7.04 17.98
C THR A 195 10.55 6.73 16.74
N ARG A 196 10.86 5.44 16.49
CA ARG A 196 11.78 5.03 15.42
C ARG A 196 11.25 3.92 14.52
N ARG A 197 10.18 3.20 14.89
CA ARG A 197 9.79 1.99 14.16
C ARG A 197 8.31 1.89 13.79
N TRP A 198 7.42 2.51 14.57
CA TRP A 198 5.98 2.50 14.34
C TRP A 198 5.48 3.83 13.81
N ASN A 199 4.75 3.79 12.69
CA ASN A 199 4.03 4.91 12.09
C ASN A 199 4.82 6.23 12.08
N LEU A 200 5.98 6.22 11.41
CA LEU A 200 6.90 7.35 11.36
C LEU A 200 6.33 8.59 10.67
N ALA A 201 5.32 8.42 9.81
CA ALA A 201 4.55 9.55 9.28
C ALA A 201 3.88 10.37 10.38
N PHE A 202 3.29 9.69 11.36
CA PHE A 202 2.64 10.32 12.49
C PHE A 202 3.64 10.91 13.48
N VAL A 203 4.76 10.21 13.71
CA VAL A 203 5.88 10.77 14.51
C VAL A 203 6.40 12.07 13.89
N GLU A 204 6.49 12.14 12.56
CA GLU A 204 6.91 13.36 11.86
C GLU A 204 5.85 14.48 12.01
N MET A 205 4.57 14.14 11.89
CA MET A 205 3.46 15.08 12.15
C MET A 205 3.57 15.68 13.56
N ASP A 206 3.74 14.84 14.58
CA ASP A 206 3.85 15.26 15.97
C ASP A 206 5.05 16.17 16.19
N ARG A 207 6.21 15.82 15.61
CA ARG A 207 7.44 16.61 15.72
C ARG A 207 7.36 17.96 15.02
N ARG A 208 6.64 18.07 13.90
CA ARG A 208 6.58 19.29 13.10
C ARG A 208 5.44 20.23 13.51
N LEU A 209 4.33 19.69 14.00
CA LEU A 209 3.14 20.47 14.30
C LEU A 209 2.89 20.62 15.81
N PHE A 210 2.69 19.51 16.52
CA PHE A 210 2.21 19.55 17.91
C PHE A 210 3.32 19.85 18.92
N LEU A 211 4.47 19.19 18.79
CA LEU A 211 5.55 19.29 19.79
C LEU A 211 6.12 20.72 19.91
N PRO A 212 6.47 21.45 18.83
CA PRO A 212 7.00 22.80 18.95
C PRO A 212 5.99 23.76 19.61
N ALA A 213 4.69 23.60 19.29
CA ALA A 213 3.62 24.43 19.85
C ALA A 213 3.40 24.20 21.36
N LEU A 214 3.63 22.97 21.83
CA LEU A 214 3.47 22.59 23.24
C LEU A 214 4.72 22.86 24.07
N VAL A 215 5.92 22.56 23.55
CA VAL A 215 7.18 22.67 24.32
C VAL A 215 7.40 24.09 24.82
N GLY A 216 7.12 25.10 24.00
CA GLY A 216 7.25 26.51 24.38
C GLY A 216 6.31 26.97 25.50
N ARG A 217 5.26 26.21 25.81
CA ARG A 217 4.24 26.57 26.81
C ARG A 217 4.30 25.74 28.09
N ILE A 218 4.51 24.43 27.96
CA ILE A 218 4.38 23.48 29.08
C ILE A 218 5.68 22.68 29.35
N GLY A 219 6.74 22.93 28.58
CA GLY A 219 8.02 22.24 28.70
C GLY A 219 8.01 20.82 28.10
N LEU A 220 9.19 20.27 27.86
CA LEU A 220 9.37 19.05 27.07
C LEU A 220 8.66 17.82 27.64
N ARG A 221 8.77 17.56 28.95
CA ARG A 221 8.19 16.37 29.57
C ARG A 221 6.66 16.34 29.46
N ARG A 222 6.01 17.48 29.75
CA ARG A 222 4.54 17.61 29.67
C ARG A 222 4.08 17.67 28.21
N ALA A 223 4.87 18.25 27.31
CA ALA A 223 4.58 18.24 25.88
C ALA A 223 4.58 16.82 25.29
N ILE A 224 5.53 15.96 25.67
CA ILE A 224 5.53 14.56 25.25
C ILE A 224 4.27 13.84 25.75
N PHE A 225 3.91 14.03 27.02
CA PHE A 225 2.68 13.47 27.57
C PHE A 225 1.43 13.95 26.81
N ALA A 226 1.33 15.25 26.54
CA ALA A 226 0.23 15.84 25.79
C ALA A 226 0.15 15.29 24.35
N VAL A 227 1.27 15.08 23.66
CA VAL A 227 1.31 14.47 22.33
C VAL A 227 0.75 13.03 22.35
N PHE A 228 1.04 12.25 23.39
CA PHE A 228 0.43 10.91 23.53
C PHE A 228 -1.09 10.98 23.70
N LEU A 229 -1.60 11.95 24.46
CA LEU A 229 -3.04 12.15 24.60
C LEU A 229 -3.69 12.65 23.31
N ILE A 230 -3.03 13.55 22.56
CA ILE A 230 -3.48 13.97 21.22
C ILE A 230 -3.54 12.75 20.29
N SER A 231 -2.53 11.86 20.32
CA SER A 231 -2.55 10.62 19.56
C SER A 231 -3.73 9.73 19.96
N GLY A 232 -4.02 9.61 21.25
CA GLY A 232 -5.21 8.93 21.77
C GLY A 232 -6.51 9.50 21.19
N LEU A 233 -6.66 10.83 21.22
CA LEU A 233 -7.82 11.52 20.64
C LEU A 233 -7.96 11.28 19.13
N LEU A 234 -6.85 11.29 18.40
CA LEU A 234 -6.86 11.02 16.95
C LEU A 234 -7.26 9.57 16.66
N HIS A 235 -6.93 8.61 17.53
CA HIS A 235 -7.41 7.24 17.40
C HIS A 235 -8.86 7.06 17.86
N GLU A 236 -9.36 7.83 18.83
CA GLU A 236 -10.80 7.89 19.14
C GLU A 236 -11.59 8.36 17.91
N MET A 237 -11.08 9.40 17.22
CA MET A 237 -11.67 9.91 15.98
C MET A 237 -11.66 8.88 14.85
N ALA A 238 -10.62 8.05 14.73
CA ALA A 238 -10.57 7.04 13.68
C ALA A 238 -11.39 5.78 14.03
N ILE A 239 -11.27 5.29 15.26
CA ILE A 239 -11.76 3.96 15.66
C ILE A 239 -13.12 4.06 16.37
N SER A 240 -13.25 4.86 17.42
CA SER A 240 -14.48 4.94 18.21
C SER A 240 -15.59 5.70 17.47
N TYR A 241 -15.25 6.83 16.83
CA TYR A 241 -16.20 7.61 16.03
C TYR A 241 -16.73 6.84 14.81
N SER A 242 -15.89 6.03 14.15
CA SER A 242 -16.31 5.28 12.96
C SER A 242 -17.43 4.29 13.25
N VAL A 243 -17.50 3.75 14.47
CA VAL A 243 -18.61 2.89 14.91
C VAL A 243 -19.59 3.59 15.86
N GLY A 244 -19.25 4.77 16.38
CA GLY A 244 -20.05 5.54 17.34
C GLY A 244 -20.07 4.95 18.75
N ALA A 245 -19.11 4.07 19.09
CA ALA A 245 -19.05 3.33 20.34
C ALA A 245 -17.60 3.02 20.74
N GLY A 246 -17.40 2.54 21.98
CA GLY A 246 -16.08 2.17 22.51
C GLY A 246 -15.18 3.37 22.85
N TRP A 247 -15.80 4.54 23.07
CA TRP A 247 -15.13 5.76 23.50
C TRP A 247 -14.32 5.55 24.78
N GLY A 248 -13.13 6.16 24.82
CA GLY A 248 -12.19 6.08 25.94
C GLY A 248 -11.21 4.91 25.84
N GLY A 249 -11.48 3.90 25.01
CA GLY A 249 -10.59 2.76 24.79
C GLY A 249 -9.25 3.18 24.18
N PRO A 250 -9.22 3.76 22.98
CA PRO A 250 -8.01 4.31 22.38
C PRO A 250 -7.29 5.34 23.26
N MET A 251 -8.02 6.24 23.93
CA MET A 251 -7.41 7.20 24.85
C MET A 251 -6.69 6.51 26.00
N LEU A 252 -7.33 5.52 26.64
CA LEU A 252 -6.73 4.75 27.72
C LEU A 252 -5.53 3.93 27.24
N TYR A 253 -5.59 3.35 26.04
CA TYR A 253 -4.45 2.65 25.43
C TYR A 253 -3.21 3.55 25.37
N PHE A 254 -3.33 4.77 24.83
CA PHE A 254 -2.19 5.68 24.73
C PHE A 254 -1.74 6.24 26.09
N ALA A 255 -2.66 6.40 27.06
CA ALA A 255 -2.30 6.72 28.44
C ALA A 255 -1.45 5.60 29.07
N ILE A 256 -1.82 4.33 28.88
CA ILE A 256 -1.04 3.16 29.31
C ILE A 256 0.33 3.14 28.62
N GLN A 257 0.42 3.43 27.32
CA GLN A 257 1.71 3.53 26.63
C GLN A 257 2.61 4.61 27.24
N CYS A 258 2.03 5.76 27.60
CA CYS A 258 2.77 6.85 28.22
C CYS A 258 3.29 6.47 29.61
N LEU A 259 2.48 5.78 30.42
CA LEU A 259 2.90 5.21 31.70
C LEU A 259 4.04 4.21 31.50
N GLY A 260 3.90 3.29 30.53
CA GLY A 260 4.91 2.30 30.17
C GLY A 260 6.26 2.93 29.80
N LEU A 261 6.25 4.03 29.04
CA LEU A 261 7.46 4.82 28.74
C LEU A 261 8.09 5.45 29.98
N GLY A 262 7.27 5.93 30.93
CA GLY A 262 7.73 6.45 32.21
C GLY A 262 8.44 5.38 33.05
N LEU A 263 7.80 4.21 33.19
CA LEU A 263 8.33 3.06 33.93
C LEU A 263 9.58 2.49 33.26
N GLU A 264 9.58 2.35 31.93
CA GLU A 264 10.75 1.95 31.14
C GLU A 264 11.95 2.85 31.41
N ARG A 265 11.76 4.18 31.45
CA ARG A 265 12.82 5.13 31.76
C ARG A 265 13.27 5.04 33.22
N ARG A 266 12.33 4.88 34.16
CA ARG A 266 12.61 4.80 35.60
C ARG A 266 13.42 3.56 35.98
N TRP A 267 13.11 2.43 35.35
CA TRP A 267 13.73 1.13 35.60
C TRP A 267 14.75 0.71 34.55
N ARG A 268 14.97 1.55 33.52
CA ARG A 268 15.94 1.32 32.42
C ARG A 268 15.76 -0.04 31.73
N VAL A 269 14.51 -0.49 31.59
CA VAL A 269 14.19 -1.80 31.01
C VAL A 269 14.56 -1.83 29.53
N ARG A 270 15.23 -2.90 29.10
CA ARG A 270 15.54 -3.18 27.69
C ARG A 270 15.20 -4.63 27.38
N SER A 271 13.92 -4.90 27.19
CA SER A 271 13.42 -6.26 26.93
C SER A 271 12.39 -6.25 25.82
N LYS A 272 12.60 -7.14 24.85
CA LYS A 272 11.64 -7.39 23.76
C LYS A 272 10.31 -7.88 24.32
N LEU A 273 10.33 -8.83 25.26
CA LEU A 273 9.11 -9.36 25.87
C LEU A 273 8.34 -8.27 26.62
N TRP A 274 9.05 -7.44 27.41
CA TRP A 274 8.45 -6.28 28.07
C TRP A 274 7.77 -5.35 27.06
N THR A 275 8.51 -4.96 26.02
CA THR A 275 8.01 -4.03 25.00
C THR A 275 6.77 -4.57 24.30
N LEU A 276 6.82 -5.84 23.87
CA LEU A 276 5.70 -6.48 23.20
C LEU A 276 4.50 -6.67 24.13
N ALA A 277 4.71 -7.01 25.41
CA ALA A 277 3.63 -7.12 26.39
C ALA A 277 2.89 -5.78 26.56
N TRP A 278 3.62 -4.68 26.73
CA TRP A 278 3.01 -3.34 26.83
C TRP A 278 2.27 -2.89 25.57
N ILE A 279 2.65 -3.40 24.39
CA ILE A 279 1.94 -3.11 23.13
C ILE A 279 0.70 -3.99 22.98
N PHE A 280 0.86 -5.31 23.15
CA PHE A 280 -0.19 -6.28 22.79
C PHE A 280 -1.22 -6.52 23.88
N VAL A 281 -0.85 -6.48 25.16
CA VAL A 281 -1.80 -6.73 26.27
C VAL A 281 -2.93 -5.70 26.28
N PRO A 282 -2.69 -4.37 26.20
CA PRO A 282 -3.77 -3.39 26.15
C PRO A 282 -4.38 -3.22 24.76
N LEU A 283 -3.91 -3.95 23.73
CA LEU A 283 -4.39 -3.80 22.35
C LEU A 283 -5.91 -3.96 22.18
N PRO A 284 -6.64 -4.79 22.95
CA PRO A 284 -8.10 -4.83 22.91
C PRO A 284 -8.79 -3.51 23.32
N LEU A 285 -8.09 -2.58 24.00
CA LEU A 285 -8.61 -1.23 24.26
C LEU A 285 -8.57 -0.37 22.99
N LEU A 286 -7.50 -0.50 22.20
CA LEU A 286 -7.34 0.23 20.95
C LEU A 286 -8.34 -0.27 19.90
N PHE A 287 -8.36 -1.59 19.65
CA PHE A 287 -9.31 -2.22 18.73
C PHE A 287 -10.45 -2.83 19.52
N HIS A 288 -11.27 -2.01 20.17
CA HIS A 288 -12.35 -2.47 21.05
C HIS A 288 -13.40 -3.35 20.37
N THR A 289 -14.17 -4.07 21.18
CA THR A 289 -15.18 -5.03 20.71
C THR A 289 -16.21 -4.42 19.76
N PRO A 290 -16.77 -3.21 20.03
CA PRO A 290 -17.66 -2.54 19.06
C PRO A 290 -17.00 -2.32 17.70
N PHE A 291 -15.74 -1.87 17.65
CA PHE A 291 -15.02 -1.67 16.39
C PHE A 291 -14.89 -2.97 15.59
N ARG A 292 -14.49 -4.06 16.26
CA ARG A 292 -14.36 -5.37 15.62
C ARG A 292 -15.71 -5.87 15.09
N ASN A 293 -16.78 -5.76 15.88
CA ASN A 293 -18.07 -6.34 15.55
C ASN A 293 -18.91 -5.50 14.58
N GLN A 294 -18.73 -4.17 14.54
CA GLN A 294 -19.54 -3.27 13.70
C GLN A 294 -18.83 -2.80 12.43
N LEU A 295 -17.50 -2.94 12.36
CA LEU A 295 -16.74 -2.57 11.17
C LEU A 295 -16.01 -3.78 10.56
N ILE A 296 -15.18 -4.47 11.33
CA ILE A 296 -14.31 -5.52 10.79
C ILE A 296 -15.13 -6.76 10.40
N VAL A 297 -15.90 -7.34 11.32
CA VAL A 297 -16.71 -8.54 11.02
C VAL A 297 -17.69 -8.29 9.85
N PRO A 298 -18.46 -7.19 9.79
CA PRO A 298 -19.34 -6.92 8.66
C PRO A 298 -18.61 -6.76 7.32
N LEU A 299 -17.40 -6.20 7.31
CA LEU A 299 -16.57 -6.14 6.11
C LEU A 299 -16.25 -7.56 5.60
N PHE A 300 -15.88 -8.48 6.49
CA PHE A 300 -15.58 -9.87 6.10
C PHE A 300 -16.83 -10.67 5.73
N VAL A 301 -17.98 -10.41 6.36
CA VAL A 301 -19.27 -10.96 5.94
C VAL A 301 -19.64 -10.48 4.54
N TRP A 302 -19.47 -9.18 4.26
CA TRP A 302 -19.67 -8.63 2.93
C TRP A 302 -18.74 -9.27 1.90
N LEU A 303 -17.44 -9.38 2.21
CA LEU A 303 -16.46 -10.06 1.35
C LEU A 303 -16.82 -11.52 1.11
N HIS A 304 -17.21 -12.25 2.15
CA HIS A 304 -17.68 -13.64 2.04
C HIS A 304 -18.82 -13.73 1.04
N HIS A 305 -19.87 -12.92 1.21
CA HIS A 305 -20.99 -12.90 0.29
C HIS A 305 -20.57 -12.56 -1.15
N GLN A 306 -19.66 -11.61 -1.37
CA GLN A 306 -19.14 -11.31 -2.72
C GLN A 306 -18.37 -12.48 -3.34
N ILE A 307 -17.68 -13.28 -2.52
CA ILE A 307 -16.86 -14.42 -2.97
C ILE A 307 -17.68 -15.72 -3.11
N THR A 308 -18.77 -15.89 -2.39
CA THR A 308 -19.57 -17.12 -2.46
C THR A 308 -20.79 -17.00 -3.35
N SER A 309 -21.20 -15.78 -3.73
CA SER A 309 -22.39 -15.57 -4.56
C SER A 309 -22.15 -15.74 -6.06
N GLN A 310 -20.89 -15.80 -6.50
CA GLN A 310 -20.57 -15.84 -7.93
C GLN A 310 -20.36 -17.28 -8.42
N PRO A 311 -20.82 -17.62 -9.64
CA PRO A 311 -20.53 -18.92 -10.24
C PRO A 311 -19.05 -19.03 -10.63
N LEU A 312 -18.55 -20.26 -10.79
CA LEU A 312 -17.17 -20.52 -11.22
C LEU A 312 -16.80 -19.78 -12.51
N THR A 313 -17.73 -19.69 -13.47
CA THR A 313 -17.58 -18.96 -14.73
C THR A 313 -17.21 -17.50 -14.55
N TRP A 314 -17.72 -16.84 -13.50
CA TRP A 314 -17.39 -15.46 -13.18
C TRP A 314 -15.91 -15.31 -12.80
N TYR A 315 -15.38 -16.25 -12.00
CA TYR A 315 -13.96 -16.25 -11.61
C TYR A 315 -13.04 -16.53 -12.79
N VAL A 316 -13.42 -17.45 -13.67
CA VAL A 316 -12.66 -17.72 -14.91
C VAL A 316 -12.69 -16.49 -15.83
N GLY A 317 -13.84 -15.81 -15.93
CA GLY A 317 -13.96 -14.56 -16.67
C GLY A 317 -13.06 -13.46 -16.09
N ALA A 318 -13.11 -13.25 -14.78
CA ALA A 318 -12.23 -12.30 -14.09
C ALA A 318 -10.75 -12.64 -14.31
N LEU A 319 -10.39 -13.93 -14.27
CA LEU A 319 -9.05 -14.42 -14.58
C LEU A 319 -8.67 -14.07 -16.04
N LEU A 320 -9.53 -14.31 -17.02
CA LEU A 320 -9.27 -13.96 -18.43
C LEU A 320 -9.05 -12.45 -18.63
N TRP A 321 -9.88 -11.61 -18.02
CA TRP A 321 -9.69 -10.15 -18.04
C TRP A 321 -8.33 -9.75 -17.49
N SER A 322 -7.98 -10.34 -16.34
CA SER A 322 -6.69 -10.08 -15.71
C SER A 322 -5.51 -10.61 -16.53
N LEU A 323 -5.63 -11.75 -17.20
CA LEU A 323 -4.60 -12.32 -18.06
C LEU A 323 -4.34 -11.42 -19.27
N GLY A 324 -5.41 -10.95 -19.93
CA GLY A 324 -5.30 -9.98 -21.03
C GLY A 324 -4.62 -8.68 -20.60
N ALA A 325 -5.01 -8.13 -19.44
CA ALA A 325 -4.39 -6.92 -18.90
C ALA A 325 -2.92 -7.13 -18.52
N MET A 326 -2.61 -8.21 -17.80
CA MET A 326 -1.25 -8.54 -17.34
C MET A 326 -0.30 -8.82 -18.50
N GLN A 327 -0.81 -9.39 -19.59
CA GLN A 327 -0.04 -9.59 -20.81
C GLN A 327 0.37 -8.25 -21.45
N LEU A 328 -0.53 -7.26 -21.48
CA LEU A 328 -0.20 -5.91 -21.91
C LEU A 328 0.77 -5.20 -20.94
N CYS A 329 0.69 -5.50 -19.64
CA CYS A 329 1.65 -4.97 -18.66
C CYS A 329 3.10 -5.38 -18.95
N VAL A 330 3.34 -6.53 -19.61
CA VAL A 330 4.70 -6.92 -20.07
C VAL A 330 5.30 -5.85 -20.98
N LEU A 331 4.48 -5.19 -21.82
CA LEU A 331 4.93 -4.16 -22.74
C LEU A 331 5.42 -2.90 -22.03
N LEU A 332 4.89 -2.61 -20.83
CA LEU A 332 5.40 -1.52 -20.00
C LEU A 332 6.83 -1.78 -19.55
N ALA A 333 7.18 -3.02 -19.21
CA ALA A 333 8.56 -3.39 -18.93
C ALA A 333 9.41 -3.36 -20.22
N SER A 334 8.93 -3.96 -21.32
CA SER A 334 9.65 -4.02 -22.60
C SER A 334 9.99 -2.64 -23.16
N SER A 335 9.09 -1.66 -23.04
CA SER A 335 9.33 -0.28 -23.51
C SER A 335 10.44 0.46 -22.75
N GLN A 336 10.79 0.02 -21.53
CA GLN A 336 11.85 0.61 -20.73
C GLN A 336 13.23 0.03 -21.07
N VAL A 337 13.28 -1.18 -21.65
CA VAL A 337 14.50 -1.93 -21.92
C VAL A 337 15.52 -1.13 -22.75
N PRO A 338 15.15 -0.47 -23.88
CA PRO A 338 16.14 0.24 -24.69
C PRO A 338 16.87 1.34 -23.92
N LYS A 339 16.15 2.02 -23.02
CA LYS A 339 16.73 3.08 -22.18
C LYS A 339 17.56 2.51 -21.03
N LYS A 340 17.07 1.46 -20.36
CA LYS A 340 17.72 0.89 -19.19
C LYS A 340 18.96 0.06 -19.51
N LEU A 341 19.04 -0.49 -20.72
CA LEU A 341 20.19 -1.24 -21.20
C LEU A 341 21.08 -0.41 -22.16
N ASN A 342 20.92 0.92 -22.19
CA ASN A 342 21.71 1.83 -23.03
C ASN A 342 21.84 1.37 -24.50
N TRP A 343 20.73 0.93 -25.10
CA TRP A 343 20.73 0.43 -26.48
C TRP A 343 21.19 1.48 -27.51
N SER A 344 21.10 2.77 -27.17
CA SER A 344 21.65 3.85 -27.98
C SER A 344 23.17 3.77 -28.13
N GLU A 345 23.88 3.16 -27.17
CA GLU A 345 25.33 3.00 -27.18
C GLU A 345 25.74 1.57 -27.53
N GLU A 346 24.99 0.57 -27.06
CA GLU A 346 25.32 -0.85 -27.25
C GLU A 346 24.94 -1.39 -28.64
N LEU A 347 23.74 -1.07 -29.16
CA LEU A 347 23.32 -1.61 -30.46
C LEU A 347 24.15 -1.12 -31.65
N PRO A 348 24.67 0.12 -31.68
CA PRO A 348 25.59 0.54 -32.74
C PRO A 348 26.89 -0.27 -32.83
N ARG A 349 27.32 -0.91 -31.73
CA ARG A 349 28.53 -1.77 -31.71
C ARG A 349 28.33 -3.11 -32.43
N LEU A 350 27.09 -3.53 -32.62
CA LEU A 350 26.75 -4.72 -33.39
C LEU A 350 26.84 -4.47 -34.90
N SER A 351 27.08 -5.54 -35.67
CA SER A 351 26.99 -5.47 -37.13
C SER A 351 25.60 -4.97 -37.57
N PRO A 352 25.48 -4.26 -38.72
CA PRO A 352 24.19 -3.76 -39.18
C PRO A 352 23.12 -4.83 -39.32
N PHE A 353 23.50 -6.06 -39.67
CA PHE A 353 22.61 -7.21 -39.76
C PHE A 353 22.10 -7.64 -38.38
N ASN A 354 22.99 -7.87 -37.40
CA ASN A 354 22.61 -8.29 -36.05
C ASN A 354 21.75 -7.24 -35.34
N ARG A 355 22.02 -5.95 -35.57
CA ARG A 355 21.19 -4.85 -35.07
C ARG A 355 19.77 -4.90 -35.65
N LYS A 356 19.62 -5.12 -36.96
CA LYS A 356 18.30 -5.28 -37.60
C LYS A 356 17.59 -6.52 -37.06
N LEU A 357 18.31 -7.63 -36.90
CA LEU A 357 17.77 -8.88 -36.37
C LEU A 357 17.17 -8.71 -34.97
N MET A 358 17.88 -7.99 -34.08
CA MET A 358 17.39 -7.71 -32.72
C MET A 358 16.06 -6.93 -32.75
N TRP A 359 15.95 -5.90 -33.60
CA TRP A 359 14.71 -5.15 -33.76
C TRP A 359 13.58 -5.98 -34.37
N THR A 360 13.89 -6.80 -35.38
CA THR A 360 12.92 -7.71 -36.00
C THR A 360 12.32 -8.67 -34.97
N TYR A 361 13.16 -9.31 -34.14
CA TYR A 361 12.68 -10.18 -33.07
C TYR A 361 11.89 -9.41 -32.01
N GLY A 362 12.35 -8.21 -31.62
CA GLY A 362 11.61 -7.35 -30.69
C GLY A 362 10.20 -7.01 -31.20
N ILE A 363 10.07 -6.64 -32.47
CA ILE A 363 8.78 -6.34 -33.11
C ILE A 363 7.89 -7.58 -33.11
N PHE A 364 8.39 -8.73 -33.54
CA PHE A 364 7.60 -9.97 -33.54
C PHE A 364 7.12 -10.33 -32.13
N ILE A 365 7.98 -10.25 -31.11
CA ILE A 365 7.60 -10.54 -29.72
C ILE A 365 6.51 -9.58 -29.25
N VAL A 366 6.66 -8.27 -29.47
CA VAL A 366 5.66 -7.28 -29.09
C VAL A 366 4.33 -7.54 -29.79
N THR A 367 4.36 -7.77 -31.10
CA THR A 367 3.16 -8.10 -31.88
C THR A 367 2.50 -9.36 -31.36
N THR A 368 3.24 -10.44 -31.09
CA THR A 368 2.70 -11.68 -30.51
C THR A 368 2.03 -11.44 -29.16
N ILE A 369 2.66 -10.67 -28.26
CA ILE A 369 2.09 -10.34 -26.94
C ILE A 369 0.79 -9.54 -27.10
N VAL A 370 0.76 -8.55 -27.99
CA VAL A 370 -0.46 -7.77 -28.30
C VAL A 370 -1.55 -8.66 -28.88
N SER A 371 -1.21 -9.51 -29.85
CA SER A 371 -2.14 -10.46 -30.46
C SER A 371 -2.72 -11.41 -29.43
N PHE A 372 -1.91 -11.93 -28.51
CA PHE A 372 -2.40 -12.78 -27.44
C PHE A 372 -3.40 -12.06 -26.54
N ALA A 373 -3.11 -10.82 -26.13
CA ALA A 373 -4.03 -10.05 -25.31
C ALA A 373 -5.34 -9.80 -26.04
N ILE A 374 -5.29 -9.38 -27.31
CA ILE A 374 -6.48 -9.17 -28.14
C ILE A 374 -7.30 -10.45 -28.27
N LEU A 375 -6.67 -11.58 -28.60
CA LEU A 375 -7.37 -12.85 -28.76
C LEU A 375 -8.01 -13.32 -27.45
N THR A 376 -7.33 -13.16 -26.31
CA THR A 376 -7.90 -13.48 -24.99
C THR A 376 -9.14 -12.64 -24.67
N LEU A 377 -9.16 -11.37 -25.08
CA LEU A 377 -10.29 -10.47 -24.83
C LEU A 377 -11.42 -10.64 -25.84
N VAL A 378 -11.11 -10.86 -27.12
CA VAL A 378 -12.10 -11.02 -28.19
C VAL A 378 -12.78 -12.39 -28.09
N LEU A 379 -12.02 -13.44 -27.79
CA LEU A 379 -12.53 -14.80 -27.65
C LEU A 379 -12.95 -15.13 -26.22
N HIS A 380 -13.15 -14.12 -25.37
CA HIS A 380 -13.46 -14.28 -23.95
C HIS A 380 -14.60 -15.27 -23.71
N ASP A 381 -15.71 -15.10 -24.41
CA ASP A 381 -16.88 -15.99 -24.29
C ASP A 381 -16.58 -17.40 -24.81
N SER A 382 -15.78 -17.55 -25.86
CA SER A 382 -15.32 -18.86 -26.36
C SER A 382 -14.48 -19.60 -25.32
N PHE A 383 -13.62 -18.91 -24.56
CA PHE A 383 -12.90 -19.51 -23.43
C PHE A 383 -13.86 -19.95 -22.31
N LEU A 384 -14.86 -19.12 -21.98
CA LEU A 384 -15.86 -19.45 -20.94
C LEU A 384 -16.72 -20.65 -21.32
N ARG A 385 -17.04 -20.80 -22.62
CA ARG A 385 -17.76 -21.95 -23.18
C ARG A 385 -16.92 -23.21 -23.34
N GLY A 386 -15.60 -23.14 -23.15
CA GLY A 386 -14.71 -24.30 -23.31
C GLY A 386 -14.60 -24.79 -24.76
N GLU A 387 -14.67 -23.88 -25.74
CA GLU A 387 -14.52 -24.26 -27.16
C GLU A 387 -13.13 -24.84 -27.43
N THR A 388 -13.06 -25.88 -28.28
CA THR A 388 -11.79 -26.60 -28.56
C THR A 388 -10.67 -25.66 -29.04
N ALA A 389 -10.99 -24.70 -29.89
CA ALA A 389 -10.02 -23.72 -30.39
C ALA A 389 -9.51 -22.79 -29.28
N ALA A 390 -10.40 -22.37 -28.36
CA ALA A 390 -10.03 -21.54 -27.22
C ALA A 390 -9.14 -22.30 -26.23
N ILE A 391 -9.45 -23.57 -25.94
CA ILE A 391 -8.58 -24.43 -25.11
C ILE A 391 -7.19 -24.59 -25.75
N GLY A 392 -7.14 -24.83 -27.06
CA GLY A 392 -5.89 -24.93 -27.82
C GLY A 392 -5.06 -23.64 -27.71
N LEU A 393 -5.73 -22.49 -27.82
CA LEU A 393 -5.09 -21.18 -27.70
C LEU A 393 -4.57 -20.93 -26.27
N ALA A 394 -5.36 -21.21 -25.22
CA ALA A 394 -4.91 -21.12 -23.83
C ALA A 394 -3.69 -22.00 -23.58
N SER A 395 -3.71 -23.25 -24.06
CA SER A 395 -2.61 -24.20 -23.92
C SER A 395 -1.35 -23.70 -24.62
N PHE A 396 -1.49 -23.13 -25.83
CA PHE A 396 -0.38 -22.55 -26.56
C PHE A 396 0.22 -21.34 -25.83
N MET A 397 -0.61 -20.41 -25.35
CA MET A 397 -0.16 -19.25 -24.56
C MET A 397 0.52 -19.67 -23.27
N CYS A 398 -0.01 -20.69 -22.57
CA CYS A 398 0.60 -21.29 -21.40
C CYS A 398 2.01 -21.81 -21.73
N GLY A 399 2.14 -22.59 -22.81
CA GLY A 399 3.42 -23.09 -23.29
C GLY A 399 4.41 -21.97 -23.64
N PHE A 400 3.97 -20.95 -24.37
CA PHE A 400 4.80 -19.79 -24.72
C PHE A 400 5.41 -19.10 -23.49
N TRP A 401 4.57 -18.81 -22.48
CA TRP A 401 5.05 -18.18 -21.24
C TRP A 401 5.89 -19.12 -20.38
N ALA A 402 5.61 -20.43 -20.42
CA ALA A 402 6.42 -21.42 -19.72
C ALA A 402 7.82 -21.50 -20.31
N LEU A 403 7.96 -21.49 -21.65
CA LEU A 403 9.26 -21.42 -22.31
C LEU A 403 10.04 -20.17 -21.89
N ARG A 404 9.38 -19.02 -21.74
CA ARG A 404 10.05 -17.79 -21.27
C ARG A 404 10.66 -17.96 -19.88
N LEU A 405 9.96 -18.62 -18.95
CA LEU A 405 10.47 -18.93 -17.61
C LEU A 405 11.60 -19.95 -17.64
N VAL A 406 11.49 -20.99 -18.48
CA VAL A 406 12.54 -21.99 -18.66
C VAL A 406 13.83 -21.33 -19.16
N PHE A 407 13.75 -20.48 -20.19
CA PHE A 407 14.93 -19.73 -20.64
C PHE A 407 15.46 -18.79 -19.56
N ASP A 408 14.59 -18.16 -18.79
CA ASP A 408 15.04 -17.31 -17.68
C ASP A 408 15.84 -18.09 -16.63
N ALA A 409 15.36 -19.28 -16.26
CA ALA A 409 15.95 -20.10 -15.21
C ALA A 409 17.22 -20.84 -15.63
N PHE A 410 17.30 -21.27 -16.90
CA PHE A 410 18.36 -22.17 -17.37
C PHE A 410 19.35 -21.53 -18.35
N TYR A 411 18.97 -20.47 -19.06
CA TYR A 411 19.83 -19.82 -20.06
C TYR A 411 20.51 -18.56 -19.51
N PHE A 412 19.77 -17.66 -18.88
CA PHE A 412 20.34 -16.41 -18.35
C PHE A 412 20.98 -16.62 -16.97
N ARG A 413 22.28 -16.32 -16.84
CA ARG A 413 22.98 -16.37 -15.55
C ARG A 413 22.84 -15.04 -14.82
N SER A 414 22.90 -15.05 -13.49
CA SER A 414 22.83 -13.83 -12.68
C SER A 414 23.95 -12.82 -13.01
N GLU A 415 25.06 -13.31 -13.56
CA GLU A 415 26.22 -12.51 -13.99
C GLU A 415 25.91 -11.68 -15.25
N ASP A 416 24.97 -12.11 -16.08
CA ASP A 416 24.58 -11.44 -17.33
C ASP A 416 23.64 -10.24 -17.07
N TRP A 417 23.09 -10.14 -15.87
CA TRP A 417 22.10 -9.11 -15.52
C TRP A 417 22.77 -7.81 -15.06
N PRO A 418 22.24 -6.64 -15.48
CA PRO A 418 22.74 -5.35 -15.00
C PRO A 418 22.70 -5.25 -13.47
N ALA A 419 23.75 -4.67 -12.89
CA ALA A 419 23.81 -4.41 -11.47
C ALA A 419 22.82 -3.30 -11.06
N GLY A 420 22.12 -3.51 -9.95
CA GLY A 420 21.23 -2.51 -9.35
C GLY A 420 20.02 -3.12 -8.65
N GLU A 421 19.56 -2.49 -7.58
CA GLU A 421 18.38 -2.97 -6.83
C GLU A 421 17.11 -2.93 -7.69
N GLU A 422 17.00 -1.96 -8.61
CA GLU A 422 15.88 -1.85 -9.55
C GLU A 422 15.80 -3.02 -10.54
N PHE A 423 16.94 -3.54 -11.02
CA PHE A 423 16.99 -4.67 -11.94
C PHE A 423 16.64 -5.98 -11.24
N LYS A 424 17.13 -6.18 -10.02
CA LYS A 424 16.76 -7.35 -9.20
C LYS A 424 15.25 -7.41 -8.94
N VAL A 425 14.65 -6.27 -8.59
CA VAL A 425 13.19 -6.19 -8.38
C VAL A 425 12.44 -6.37 -9.69
N GLY A 426 12.86 -5.70 -10.76
CA GLY A 426 12.22 -5.82 -12.07
C GLY A 426 12.23 -7.26 -12.59
N HIS A 427 13.34 -7.97 -12.43
CA HIS A 427 13.48 -9.37 -12.78
C HIS A 427 12.53 -10.26 -11.98
N ALA A 428 12.51 -10.11 -10.65
CA ALA A 428 11.60 -10.87 -9.79
C ALA A 428 10.12 -10.62 -10.13
N LEU A 429 9.74 -9.36 -10.40
CA LEU A 429 8.38 -9.00 -10.80
C LEU A 429 7.99 -9.56 -12.16
N LEU A 430 8.91 -9.54 -13.14
CA LEU A 430 8.68 -10.15 -14.46
C LEU A 430 8.51 -11.67 -14.35
N ASN A 431 9.33 -12.34 -13.56
CA ASN A 431 9.19 -13.78 -13.36
C ASN A 431 7.89 -14.14 -12.65
N ALA A 432 7.49 -13.35 -11.65
CA ALA A 432 6.18 -13.52 -11.01
C ALA A 432 5.02 -13.31 -12.01
N LEU A 433 5.14 -12.30 -12.89
CA LEU A 433 4.16 -12.03 -13.95
C LEU A 433 4.08 -13.18 -14.97
N PHE A 434 5.23 -13.72 -15.41
CA PHE A 434 5.25 -14.86 -16.32
C PHE A 434 4.69 -16.13 -15.65
N ALA A 435 5.02 -16.38 -14.39
CA ALA A 435 4.44 -17.48 -13.62
C ALA A 435 2.92 -17.34 -13.49
N TYR A 436 2.43 -16.13 -13.25
CA TYR A 436 1.00 -15.83 -13.25
C TYR A 436 0.34 -16.16 -14.59
N LEU A 437 0.94 -15.74 -15.71
CA LEU A 437 0.42 -16.01 -17.04
C LEU A 437 0.39 -17.52 -17.34
N VAL A 438 1.43 -18.26 -16.97
CA VAL A 438 1.49 -19.73 -17.12
C VAL A 438 0.37 -20.40 -16.31
N LEU A 439 0.30 -20.11 -15.01
CA LEU A 439 -0.68 -20.72 -14.12
C LEU A 439 -2.11 -20.35 -14.52
N GLY A 440 -2.36 -19.10 -14.90
CA GLY A 440 -3.69 -18.64 -15.28
C GLY A 440 -4.17 -19.22 -16.61
N TYR A 441 -3.35 -19.20 -17.66
CA TYR A 441 -3.73 -19.86 -18.93
C TYR A 441 -3.84 -21.38 -18.78
N GLY A 442 -3.00 -22.00 -17.94
CA GLY A 442 -3.14 -23.41 -17.57
C GLY A 442 -4.48 -23.70 -16.87
N ALA A 443 -4.89 -22.86 -15.92
CA ALA A 443 -6.17 -22.98 -15.23
C ALA A 443 -7.37 -22.78 -16.17
N VAL A 444 -7.29 -21.81 -17.09
CA VAL A 444 -8.32 -21.60 -18.13
C VAL A 444 -8.44 -22.82 -19.04
N ALA A 445 -7.32 -23.40 -19.48
CA ALA A 445 -7.33 -24.59 -20.33
C ALA A 445 -7.92 -25.81 -19.59
N ALA A 446 -7.54 -26.01 -18.32
CA ALA A 446 -8.08 -27.07 -17.47
C ALA A 446 -9.59 -26.90 -17.24
N TYR A 447 -10.04 -25.68 -16.94
CA TYR A 447 -11.47 -25.36 -16.83
C TYR A 447 -12.21 -25.68 -18.12
N GLY A 448 -11.71 -25.23 -19.28
CA GLY A 448 -12.37 -25.48 -20.56
C GLY A 448 -12.48 -26.97 -20.88
N TRP A 449 -11.48 -27.77 -20.53
CA TRP A 449 -11.53 -29.22 -20.71
C TRP A 449 -12.56 -29.90 -19.79
N LEU A 450 -12.71 -29.42 -18.55
CA LEU A 450 -13.73 -29.90 -17.61
C LEU A 450 -15.13 -29.47 -18.03
N ALA A 451 -15.32 -28.24 -18.49
CA ALA A 451 -16.61 -27.69 -18.91
C ALA A 451 -17.18 -28.34 -20.19
N ARG A 452 -16.31 -29.02 -20.96
CA ARG A 452 -16.70 -29.74 -22.18
C ARG A 452 -17.24 -31.15 -21.90
N ARG A 453 -16.93 -31.71 -20.73
CA ARG A 453 -17.48 -32.98 -20.25
C ARG A 453 -18.84 -32.75 -19.63
#